data_AF-A0A158R388-F1
#
_entry.id   AF-A0A158R388-F1
#
_cell.length_a   1.000
_cell.length_b   1.000
_cell.length_c   1.000
_cell.angle_alpha   90.00
_cell.angle_beta   90.00
_cell.angle_gamma   90.00
#
_symmetry.space_group_name_H-M   'P 1'
#
loop_
_entity.id
_entity.type
_entity.pdbx_description
1 polymer ?
#
loop_
_entity_poly.entity_id
_entity_poly.type
_entity_poly.pdbx_seq_one_letter_code
_entity_poly.pdbx_strand_id
1 'polypeptide(L)'
;MHVDAPYDTQYCYATMSLGNATGGNPPSMMGAKLAVCMPANCTEQRHLIGCIPICFLAGANRKYNRQLANNRDSSKMRAFLALFVLWAVLATIVDYMLDKHSSNEVIKRNKGVQAFLSFSFYSSTSLLLDTRPQKEGSLRSLACIRFISMTWVAAGHTLGESANSDSFGPVFAAINPLPSTTFTNAFLSVDTFFLLSGVLAGYLFFKNRPSSRFVKNPLTWVLFYVHRYLRLTPPIMMFIGFYTVMAPLIAGPWAASSGADSLFGIEACQKYWWHNLLYINNFFGFEEGCYPITWYLAVDTQLYVVAPIFLIALFISPFVGAAILVLCCAASVAYIYAITYIDDLPATVFSVLALSKTTEFMDIYYQMPWTRCPPYLIGIGVGYILANAKGKKPRLHWLKFSRSQTTHHYRCFSKFVRATYNNFSRIGWALAVSWVIAANHLGWGGPIAPFMDHALWQPLGRLSYCAYIVHFYVIMYVFNLDDQPMHFVSLWDSYVYRAIPVIVLSYAFALVWSCLFEVPTAKLEKMLIAVILPTKEKVHPTADKKTQSRPIEDGVRCEKTEDLRL
;
A
#
# COMPACT_ATOMS: atom_id res chain seq x y z
N MET A 1 20.37 1.63 -36.55
CA MET A 1 20.82 2.88 -37.20
C MET A 1 20.61 4.00 -36.21
N HIS A 2 21.67 4.44 -35.54
CA HIS A 2 21.64 5.72 -34.82
C HIS A 2 21.78 6.80 -35.88
N VAL A 3 20.74 7.61 -36.06
CA VAL A 3 20.82 8.81 -36.88
C VAL A 3 21.29 9.91 -35.95
N ASP A 4 22.60 10.17 -35.96
CA ASP A 4 23.17 11.31 -35.25
C ASP A 4 22.82 12.57 -36.03
N ALA A 5 22.11 13.50 -35.37
CA ALA A 5 21.79 14.79 -35.97
C ALA A 5 23.09 15.58 -36.22
N PRO A 6 23.21 16.29 -37.36
CA PRO A 6 24.42 17.05 -37.70
C PRO A 6 24.65 18.31 -36.84
N TYR A 7 23.81 18.53 -35.81
CA TYR A 7 23.85 19.64 -34.89
C TYR A 7 23.28 19.21 -33.52
N ASP A 8 23.71 19.88 -32.44
CA ASP A 8 23.24 19.61 -31.09
C ASP A 8 21.73 19.87 -30.97
N THR A 9 20.94 18.80 -30.87
CA THR A 9 19.49 18.93 -30.75
C THR A 9 19.04 18.88 -29.29
N GLN A 10 18.00 19.65 -28.96
CA GLN A 10 17.34 19.64 -27.66
C GLN A 10 15.82 19.63 -27.83
N TYR A 11 15.13 18.86 -26.98
CA TYR A 11 13.68 18.87 -26.91
C TYR A 11 13.20 20.10 -26.13
N CYS A 12 12.40 20.93 -26.77
CA CYS A 12 11.74 22.08 -26.17
C CYS A 12 10.26 21.76 -25.93
N TYR A 13 9.81 21.96 -24.70
CA TYR A 13 8.43 21.69 -24.30
C TYR A 13 7.62 22.99 -24.22
N ALA A 14 6.44 23.00 -24.83
CA ALA A 14 5.41 24.02 -24.65
C ALA A 14 4.26 23.41 -23.85
N THR A 15 3.97 24.00 -22.69
CA THR A 15 2.80 23.61 -21.88
C THR A 15 1.66 24.58 -22.15
N MET A 16 0.52 24.04 -22.53
CA MET A 16 -0.74 24.78 -22.60
C MET A 16 -1.51 24.52 -21.32
N SER A 17 -2.09 25.55 -20.71
CA SER A 17 -2.99 25.38 -19.56
C SER A 17 -4.40 25.72 -19.99
N LEU A 18 -5.38 24.87 -19.66
CA LEU A 18 -6.79 25.24 -19.87
C LEU A 18 -7.19 26.33 -18.88
N GLY A 19 -7.16 27.58 -19.32
CA GLY A 19 -7.68 28.72 -18.58
C GLY A 19 -9.21 28.77 -18.63
N ASN A 20 -9.84 29.09 -17.50
CA ASN A 20 -11.23 29.56 -17.49
C ASN A 20 -11.22 31.00 -18.02
N ALA A 21 -12.18 31.38 -18.87
CA ALA A 21 -12.29 32.74 -19.44
C ALA A 21 -12.50 33.88 -18.40
N THR A 22 -12.51 33.56 -17.11
CA THR A 22 -12.87 34.46 -15.99
C THR A 22 -11.73 34.73 -14.99
N GLY A 23 -10.45 34.59 -15.40
CA GLY A 23 -9.33 35.16 -14.62
C GLY A 23 -8.92 34.46 -13.33
N GLY A 24 -9.36 33.21 -13.11
CA GLY A 24 -8.80 32.37 -12.05
C GLY A 24 -7.59 31.59 -12.54
N ASN A 25 -6.52 31.49 -11.73
CA ASN A 25 -5.38 30.62 -12.02
C ASN A 25 -5.87 29.17 -12.21
N PRO A 26 -5.68 28.55 -13.39
CA PRO A 26 -6.09 27.18 -13.59
C PRO A 26 -5.20 26.21 -12.80
N PRO A 27 -5.74 25.06 -12.37
CA PRO A 27 -4.96 24.00 -11.74
C PRO A 27 -3.89 23.51 -12.73
N SER A 28 -2.66 23.35 -12.23
CA SER A 28 -1.45 22.93 -12.96
C SER A 28 -1.50 21.53 -13.59
N MET A 29 -2.60 20.78 -13.39
CA MET A 29 -2.71 19.35 -13.70
C MET A 29 -3.29 19.02 -15.09
N MET A 30 -3.99 19.93 -15.78
CA MET A 30 -4.55 19.62 -17.11
C MET A 30 -4.14 20.63 -18.17
N GLY A 31 -3.48 20.11 -19.21
CA GLY A 31 -2.89 20.91 -20.26
C GLY A 31 -2.19 20.06 -21.32
N ALA A 32 -2.34 20.42 -22.59
CA ALA A 32 -1.57 19.78 -23.66
C ALA A 32 -0.10 20.19 -23.54
N LYS A 33 0.81 19.23 -23.45
CA LYS A 33 2.26 19.45 -23.56
C LYS A 33 2.72 19.02 -24.94
N LEU A 34 3.26 19.97 -25.68
CA LEU A 34 3.82 19.76 -27.01
C LEU A 34 5.34 19.78 -26.88
N ALA A 35 6.01 18.80 -27.49
CA ALA A 35 7.47 18.76 -27.57
C ALA A 35 7.90 19.02 -29.01
N VAL A 36 8.89 19.88 -29.21
CA VAL A 36 9.51 20.15 -30.52
C VAL A 36 11.02 19.99 -30.39
N CYS A 37 11.63 19.20 -31.27
CA CYS A 37 13.08 19.04 -31.34
C CYS A 37 13.70 20.28 -32.03
N MET A 38 14.63 20.97 -31.37
CA MET A 38 15.26 22.20 -31.85
C MET A 38 16.80 22.16 -31.85
N PRO A 39 17.49 22.90 -32.75
CA PRO A 39 18.92 22.74 -33.02
C PRO A 39 19.94 23.44 -32.09
N ALA A 40 19.52 24.21 -31.07
CA ALA A 40 20.49 24.97 -30.28
C ALA A 40 20.00 25.40 -28.88
N ASN A 41 18.82 26.02 -28.76
CA ASN A 41 18.26 26.49 -27.48
C ASN A 41 16.77 26.78 -27.59
N CYS A 42 16.03 26.63 -26.50
CA CYS A 42 14.58 26.90 -26.43
C CYS A 42 14.21 28.40 -26.37
N THR A 43 15.15 29.30 -26.66
CA THR A 43 15.02 30.76 -26.51
C THR A 43 14.34 31.45 -27.70
N GLU A 44 14.42 30.88 -28.90
CA GLU A 44 13.88 31.44 -30.14
C GLU A 44 12.35 31.20 -30.24
N GLN A 45 11.58 32.09 -29.60
CA GLN A 45 10.12 32.00 -29.46
C GLN A 45 9.35 31.92 -30.80
N ARG A 46 9.91 32.45 -31.89
CA ARG A 46 9.21 32.60 -33.19
C ARG A 46 9.07 31.29 -33.96
N HIS A 47 10.01 30.37 -33.83
CA HIS A 47 9.99 29.11 -34.57
C HIS A 47 9.02 28.07 -33.98
N LEU A 48 8.78 28.09 -32.67
CA LEU A 48 7.78 27.21 -32.04
C LEU A 48 6.34 27.59 -32.41
N ILE A 49 6.07 28.88 -32.63
CA ILE A 49 4.72 29.40 -32.96
C ILE A 49 4.29 28.99 -34.37
N GLY A 50 5.24 28.81 -35.30
CA GLY A 50 4.95 28.39 -36.67
C GLY A 50 4.59 26.91 -36.81
N CYS A 51 5.01 26.06 -35.87
CA CYS A 51 4.73 24.62 -35.88
C CYS A 51 3.46 24.23 -35.11
N ILE A 52 2.88 25.15 -34.32
CA ILE A 52 1.72 24.88 -33.47
C ILE A 52 0.51 25.65 -34.05
N PRO A 53 -0.61 24.98 -34.38
CA PRO A 53 -1.78 25.65 -34.95
C PRO A 53 -2.25 26.84 -34.09
N ILE A 54 -2.26 28.03 -34.71
CA ILE A 54 -2.42 29.35 -34.07
C ILE A 54 -3.77 29.53 -33.34
N CYS A 55 -4.79 28.71 -33.63
CA CYS A 55 -6.12 28.84 -33.02
C CYS A 55 -6.22 28.46 -31.52
N PHE A 56 -5.16 27.92 -30.91
CA PHE A 56 -5.21 27.43 -29.51
C PHE A 56 -4.41 28.26 -28.49
N LEU A 57 -3.73 29.35 -28.90
CA LEU A 57 -2.72 30.03 -28.07
C LEU A 57 -3.24 31.19 -27.18
N ALA A 58 -4.56 31.38 -27.05
CA ALA A 58 -5.11 32.38 -26.14
C ALA A 58 -5.14 31.86 -24.68
N GLY A 59 -3.98 31.91 -23.99
CA GLY A 59 -3.91 31.68 -22.54
C GLY A 59 -2.75 30.82 -22.00
N ALA A 60 -1.75 30.46 -22.80
CA ALA A 60 -0.69 29.55 -22.37
C ALA A 60 0.44 30.27 -21.57
N ASN A 61 0.57 29.94 -20.28
CA ASN A 61 1.78 30.22 -19.49
C ASN A 61 2.88 29.19 -19.84
N ARG A 62 4.04 29.67 -20.33
CA ARG A 62 5.16 28.83 -20.77
C ARG A 62 6.19 28.64 -19.65
N LYS A 63 6.42 27.39 -19.23
CA LYS A 63 7.58 27.00 -18.41
C LYS A 63 8.51 26.12 -19.24
N TYR A 64 9.79 26.48 -19.26
CA TYR A 64 10.86 25.73 -19.91
C TYR A 64 11.63 24.97 -18.84
N ASN A 65 11.68 23.64 -18.92
CA ASN A 65 12.49 22.86 -17.99
C ASN A 65 13.48 21.92 -18.67
N ARG A 66 14.55 21.74 -17.90
CA ARG A 66 15.94 21.46 -18.24
C ARG A 66 16.19 19.96 -18.41
N GLN A 67 17.28 19.61 -19.11
CA GLN A 67 17.89 18.28 -19.11
C GLN A 67 17.94 17.68 -17.70
N LEU A 68 17.54 16.39 -17.58
CA LEU A 68 17.72 15.56 -16.39
C LEU A 68 19.16 15.70 -15.90
N ALA A 69 19.35 16.47 -14.82
CA ALA A 69 20.66 16.68 -14.24
C ALA A 69 21.19 15.33 -13.74
N ASN A 70 22.33 14.91 -14.27
CA ASN A 70 23.06 13.75 -13.79
C ASN A 70 23.66 14.09 -12.41
N ASN A 71 22.85 13.96 -11.36
CA ASN A 71 23.17 14.43 -10.01
C ASN A 71 24.26 13.56 -9.38
N ARG A 72 25.38 14.19 -8.97
CA ARG A 72 26.54 13.55 -8.32
C ARG A 72 26.18 12.76 -7.05
N ASP A 73 25.11 13.15 -6.34
CA ASP A 73 24.64 12.46 -5.12
C ASP A 73 23.98 11.10 -5.37
N SER A 74 23.43 10.88 -6.56
CA SER A 74 22.83 9.59 -6.94
C SER A 74 23.86 8.45 -7.04
N SER A 75 25.15 8.77 -7.23
CA SER A 75 26.22 7.77 -7.36
C SER A 75 26.47 6.98 -6.07
N LYS A 76 26.39 7.63 -4.90
CA LYS A 76 26.59 6.99 -3.60
C LYS A 76 25.47 5.99 -3.28
N MET A 77 24.22 6.39 -3.51
CA MET A 77 23.06 5.51 -3.32
C MET A 77 23.08 4.33 -4.31
N ARG A 78 23.47 4.54 -5.57
CA ARG A 78 23.69 3.45 -6.54
C ARG A 78 24.72 2.44 -6.05
N ALA A 79 25.88 2.92 -5.58
CA ALA A 79 26.93 2.06 -5.05
C ALA A 79 26.45 1.28 -3.81
N PHE A 80 25.73 1.94 -2.91
CA PHE A 80 25.16 1.31 -1.72
C PHE A 80 24.15 0.20 -2.07
N LEU A 81 23.21 0.45 -2.99
CA LEU A 81 22.26 -0.56 -3.45
C LEU A 81 22.97 -1.73 -4.14
N ALA A 82 23.99 -1.48 -4.97
CA ALA A 82 24.77 -2.53 -5.61
C ALA A 82 25.52 -3.41 -4.60
N LEU A 83 26.15 -2.80 -3.59
CA LEU A 83 26.81 -3.53 -2.49
C LEU A 83 25.81 -4.36 -1.69
N PHE A 84 24.61 -3.84 -1.45
CA PHE A 84 23.56 -4.56 -0.72
C PHE A 84 23.02 -5.76 -1.52
N VAL A 85 22.84 -5.61 -2.84
CA VAL A 85 22.47 -6.73 -3.71
C VAL A 85 23.58 -7.79 -3.70
N LEU A 86 24.85 -7.39 -3.80
CA LEU A 86 25.99 -8.31 -3.70
C LEU A 86 25.98 -9.06 -2.35
N TRP A 87 25.73 -8.36 -1.25
CA TRP A 87 25.59 -8.96 0.08
C TRP A 87 24.48 -10.01 0.14
N ALA A 88 23.30 -9.71 -0.41
CA ALA A 88 22.19 -10.65 -0.46
C ALA A 88 22.50 -11.88 -1.34
N VAL A 89 23.19 -11.69 -2.48
CA VAL A 89 23.65 -12.79 -3.34
C VAL A 89 24.62 -13.70 -2.58
N LEU A 90 25.62 -13.14 -1.90
CA LEU A 90 26.57 -13.91 -1.10
C LEU A 90 25.86 -14.67 0.04
N ALA A 91 24.93 -14.02 0.75
CA ALA A 91 24.14 -14.66 1.81
C ALA A 91 23.31 -15.83 1.26
N THR A 92 22.76 -15.69 0.06
CA THR A 92 21.98 -16.73 -0.62
C THR A 92 22.83 -17.93 -1.01
N ILE A 93 24.02 -17.70 -1.58
CA ILE A 93 24.96 -18.76 -1.94
C ILE A 93 25.38 -19.56 -0.70
N VAL A 94 25.75 -18.87 0.38
CA VAL A 94 26.17 -19.51 1.63
C VAL A 94 25.03 -20.31 2.27
N ASP A 95 23.80 -19.75 2.31
CA ASP A 95 22.62 -20.45 2.85
C ASP A 95 22.34 -21.74 2.08
N TYR A 96 22.33 -21.66 0.74
CA TYR A 96 22.10 -22.82 -0.12
C TYR A 96 23.20 -23.90 0.02
N MET A 97 24.47 -23.49 0.13
CA MET A 97 25.57 -24.43 0.35
C MET A 97 25.48 -25.12 1.72
N LEU A 98 25.15 -24.38 2.77
CA LEU A 98 24.97 -24.93 4.12
C LEU A 98 23.79 -25.89 4.22
N ASP A 99 22.70 -25.62 3.49
CA ASP A 99 21.53 -26.51 3.41
C ASP A 99 21.88 -27.82 2.69
N LYS A 100 22.58 -27.74 1.56
CA LYS A 100 22.93 -28.90 0.72
C LYS A 100 24.02 -29.80 1.32
N HIS A 101 25.03 -29.22 1.98
CA HIS A 101 26.20 -29.97 2.43
C HIS A 101 26.03 -30.63 3.81
N SER A 102 24.83 -30.60 4.42
CA SER A 102 24.52 -31.18 5.74
C SER A 102 25.58 -30.86 6.82
N SER A 103 26.17 -29.65 6.77
CA SER A 103 27.31 -29.27 7.61
C SER A 103 26.92 -28.34 8.76
N ASN A 104 27.09 -28.89 9.97
CA ASN A 104 27.15 -28.27 11.30
C ASN A 104 26.05 -27.26 11.70
N GLU A 105 25.05 -27.77 12.44
CA GLU A 105 24.18 -27.01 13.37
C GLU A 105 24.97 -25.99 14.24
N VAL A 106 26.26 -26.25 14.50
CA VAL A 106 27.17 -25.35 15.22
C VAL A 106 27.40 -24.03 14.49
N ILE A 107 27.56 -24.03 13.16
CA ILE A 107 27.75 -22.81 12.35
C ILE A 107 26.44 -22.02 12.28
N LYS A 108 25.31 -22.72 12.13
CA LYS A 108 23.98 -22.11 12.18
C LYS A 108 23.64 -21.54 13.56
N ARG A 109 24.30 -21.97 14.65
CA ARG A 109 24.12 -21.40 16.01
C ARG A 109 24.83 -20.06 16.24
N ASN A 110 25.81 -19.69 15.42
CA ASN A 110 26.48 -18.40 15.58
C ASN A 110 25.53 -17.25 15.19
N LYS A 111 25.25 -16.34 16.14
CA LYS A 111 24.35 -15.20 15.93
C LYS A 111 24.78 -14.29 14.77
N GLY A 112 26.09 -14.14 14.53
CA GLY A 112 26.59 -13.35 13.41
C GLY A 112 26.28 -14.00 12.05
N VAL A 113 26.43 -15.32 11.97
CA VAL A 113 26.07 -16.10 10.77
C VAL A 113 24.56 -16.08 10.56
N GLN A 114 23.76 -16.22 11.62
CA GLN A 114 22.30 -16.10 11.51
C GLN A 114 21.85 -14.73 11.02
N ALA A 115 22.49 -13.65 11.49
CA ALA A 115 22.23 -12.29 11.02
C ALA A 115 22.59 -12.13 9.54
N PHE A 116 23.71 -12.69 9.08
CA PHE A 116 24.08 -12.71 7.66
C PHE A 116 23.09 -13.50 6.81
N LEU A 117 22.77 -14.74 7.20
CA LEU A 117 21.81 -15.61 6.51
C LEU A 117 20.38 -15.06 6.53
N SER A 118 20.08 -14.07 7.37
CA SER A 118 18.77 -13.41 7.37
C SER A 118 18.45 -12.77 6.01
N PHE A 119 19.48 -12.31 5.28
CA PHE A 119 19.41 -11.69 3.95
C PHE A 119 19.41 -12.69 2.78
N SER A 120 19.43 -14.00 3.06
CA SER A 120 19.34 -15.02 2.01
C SER A 120 18.00 -14.97 1.30
N PHE A 121 18.05 -14.90 -0.02
CA PHE A 121 16.87 -14.93 -0.90
C PHE A 121 16.22 -16.32 -0.91
N TYR A 122 17.01 -17.39 -0.78
CA TYR A 122 16.53 -18.78 -0.79
C TYR A 122 15.59 -19.07 0.38
N SER A 123 16.03 -18.84 1.62
CA SER A 123 15.19 -19.06 2.80
C SER A 123 14.06 -18.04 2.93
N SER A 124 14.27 -16.80 2.50
CA SER A 124 13.22 -15.77 2.53
C SER A 124 12.10 -16.05 1.54
N THR A 125 12.42 -16.52 0.33
CA THR A 125 11.41 -16.91 -0.67
C THR A 125 10.63 -18.13 -0.19
N SER A 126 11.30 -19.14 0.36
CA SER A 126 10.63 -20.31 0.95
C SER A 126 9.63 -19.91 2.04
N LEU A 127 10.01 -18.96 2.92
CA LEU A 127 9.11 -18.42 3.95
C LEU A 127 7.93 -17.64 3.36
N LEU A 128 8.13 -16.84 2.31
CA LEU A 128 7.07 -16.04 1.71
C LEU A 128 6.07 -16.90 0.92
N LEU A 129 6.55 -17.91 0.21
CA LEU A 129 5.74 -18.81 -0.61
C LEU A 129 5.13 -19.99 0.17
N ASP A 130 5.39 -20.09 1.48
CA ASP A 130 4.85 -21.17 2.31
C ASP A 130 3.31 -21.13 2.43
N THR A 131 2.68 -22.18 1.89
CA THR A 131 1.23 -22.39 1.84
C THR A 131 0.70 -23.35 2.91
N ARG A 132 1.54 -23.77 3.87
CA ARG A 132 1.11 -24.66 4.96
C ARG A 132 -0.06 -24.05 5.76
N PRO A 133 -0.93 -24.90 6.34
CA PRO A 133 -2.08 -24.44 7.12
C PRO A 133 -1.67 -23.48 8.24
N GLN A 134 -2.37 -22.35 8.33
CA GLN A 134 -2.14 -21.37 9.39
C GLN A 134 -2.54 -21.93 10.76
N LYS A 135 -1.83 -21.49 11.81
CA LYS A 135 -2.10 -21.85 13.21
C LYS A 135 -3.56 -21.57 13.60
N GLU A 136 -4.10 -22.38 14.49
CA GLU A 136 -5.47 -22.21 14.97
C GLU A 136 -5.72 -20.82 15.58
N GLY A 137 -6.87 -20.25 15.24
CA GLY A 137 -7.24 -18.88 15.60
C GLY A 137 -6.49 -17.79 14.80
N SER A 138 -5.81 -18.09 13.71
CA SER A 138 -5.42 -17.06 12.75
C SER A 138 -6.65 -16.55 11.98
N LEU A 139 -6.69 -15.25 11.67
CA LEU A 139 -7.71 -14.70 10.76
C LEU A 139 -7.32 -15.04 9.30
N ARG A 140 -7.73 -16.21 8.81
CA ARG A 140 -7.31 -16.78 7.51
C ARG A 140 -7.72 -15.92 6.31
N SER A 141 -8.95 -15.41 6.33
CA SER A 141 -9.51 -14.58 5.26
C SER A 141 -8.78 -13.25 5.01
N LEU A 142 -7.92 -12.80 5.94
CA LEU A 142 -7.20 -11.53 5.79
C LEU A 142 -6.23 -11.52 4.62
N ALA A 143 -5.64 -12.67 4.29
CA ALA A 143 -4.70 -12.76 3.17
C ALA A 143 -5.41 -12.46 1.84
N CYS A 144 -6.60 -13.02 1.65
CA CYS A 144 -7.46 -12.77 0.49
C CYS A 144 -7.89 -11.29 0.43
N ILE A 145 -8.39 -10.73 1.55
CA ILE A 145 -8.86 -9.34 1.60
C ILE A 145 -7.73 -8.36 1.28
N ARG A 146 -6.52 -8.58 1.81
CA ARG A 146 -5.35 -7.75 1.50
C ARG A 146 -5.01 -7.79 0.02
N PHE A 147 -4.98 -8.97 -0.58
CA PHE A 147 -4.66 -9.11 -2.00
C PHE A 147 -5.69 -8.40 -2.88
N ILE A 148 -6.98 -8.67 -2.69
CA ILE A 148 -8.05 -8.03 -3.48
C ILE A 148 -8.00 -6.51 -3.31
N SER A 149 -7.85 -6.02 -2.08
CA SER A 149 -7.76 -4.57 -1.81
C SER A 149 -6.52 -3.96 -2.47
N MET A 150 -5.38 -4.65 -2.45
CA MET A 150 -4.15 -4.19 -3.10
C MET A 150 -4.30 -4.13 -4.62
N THR A 151 -4.93 -5.14 -5.25
CA THR A 151 -5.19 -5.10 -6.69
C THR A 151 -6.11 -3.93 -7.06
N TRP A 152 -7.06 -3.59 -6.20
CA TRP A 152 -7.92 -2.43 -6.40
C TRP A 152 -7.18 -1.09 -6.23
N VAL A 153 -6.26 -0.99 -5.26
CA VAL A 153 -5.36 0.19 -5.12
C VAL A 153 -4.53 0.37 -6.40
N ALA A 154 -3.87 -0.70 -6.87
CA ALA A 154 -3.02 -0.65 -8.05
C ALA A 154 -3.82 -0.25 -9.29
N ALA A 155 -4.95 -0.90 -9.55
CA ALA A 155 -5.82 -0.56 -10.67
C ALA A 155 -6.36 0.88 -10.58
N GLY A 156 -6.76 1.32 -9.38
CA GLY A 156 -7.25 2.68 -9.14
C GLY A 156 -6.20 3.74 -9.45
N HIS A 157 -4.94 3.55 -9.03
CA HIS A 157 -3.86 4.47 -9.38
C HIS A 157 -3.51 4.41 -10.87
N THR A 158 -3.44 3.22 -11.48
CA THR A 158 -3.19 3.08 -12.94
C THR A 158 -4.24 3.82 -13.78
N LEU A 159 -5.52 3.66 -13.44
CA LEU A 159 -6.62 4.33 -14.12
C LEU A 159 -6.68 5.83 -13.78
N GLY A 160 -6.26 6.22 -12.57
CA GLY A 160 -6.11 7.62 -12.18
C GLY A 160 -5.09 8.34 -13.04
N GLU A 161 -3.94 7.70 -13.29
CA GLU A 161 -2.91 8.25 -14.19
C GLU A 161 -3.40 8.36 -15.64
N SER A 162 -4.46 7.64 -16.02
CA SER A 162 -5.12 7.79 -17.33
C SER A 162 -5.69 9.19 -17.58
N ALA A 163 -5.91 9.98 -16.54
CA ALA A 163 -6.31 11.38 -16.64
C ALA A 163 -5.23 12.27 -17.28
N ASN A 164 -3.96 11.83 -17.26
CA ASN A 164 -2.81 12.51 -17.87
C ASN A 164 -2.54 12.04 -19.32
N SER A 165 -3.55 11.43 -19.97
CA SER A 165 -3.43 10.96 -21.35
C SER A 165 -3.48 12.09 -22.38
N ASP A 166 -3.08 11.77 -23.60
CA ASP A 166 -3.18 12.68 -24.75
C ASP A 166 -4.62 12.86 -25.28
N SER A 167 -5.58 12.09 -24.75
CA SER A 167 -6.94 11.98 -25.26
C SER A 167 -7.99 12.39 -24.23
N PHE A 168 -8.27 13.69 -24.13
CA PHE A 168 -9.20 14.24 -23.13
C PHE A 168 -10.67 13.85 -23.33
N GLY A 169 -11.14 13.70 -24.59
CA GLY A 169 -12.54 13.40 -24.89
C GLY A 169 -13.05 12.10 -24.22
N PRO A 170 -12.38 10.96 -24.47
CA PRO A 170 -12.71 9.70 -23.79
C PRO A 170 -12.57 9.77 -22.27
N VAL A 171 -11.57 10.50 -21.74
CA VAL A 171 -11.41 10.71 -20.28
C VAL A 171 -12.64 11.38 -19.68
N PHE A 172 -13.13 12.46 -20.29
CA PHE A 172 -14.33 13.14 -19.81
C PHE A 172 -15.60 12.29 -19.95
N ALA A 173 -15.69 11.45 -20.99
CA ALA A 173 -16.78 10.50 -21.15
C ALA A 173 -16.75 9.40 -20.07
N ALA A 174 -15.57 8.94 -19.67
CA ALA A 174 -15.36 7.91 -18.66
C ALA A 174 -15.71 8.35 -17.23
N ILE A 175 -15.92 9.65 -16.99
CA ILE A 175 -16.37 10.17 -15.69
C ILE A 175 -17.80 9.72 -15.34
N ASN A 176 -18.64 9.37 -16.34
CA ASN A 176 -20.10 9.22 -16.15
C ASN A 176 -20.77 7.81 -16.34
N PRO A 177 -20.10 6.66 -16.53
CA PRO A 177 -20.79 5.36 -16.60
C PRO A 177 -20.79 4.56 -15.27
N LEU A 178 -21.83 3.78 -15.00
CA LEU A 178 -21.96 2.93 -13.79
C LEU A 178 -20.73 2.05 -13.46
N PRO A 179 -20.04 1.40 -14.44
CA PRO A 179 -18.78 0.69 -14.20
C PRO A 179 -17.62 1.58 -13.75
N SER A 180 -17.60 2.87 -14.12
CA SER A 180 -16.57 3.80 -13.66
C SER A 180 -16.66 4.02 -12.15
N THR A 181 -17.85 3.90 -11.55
CA THR A 181 -18.04 4.13 -10.10
C THR A 181 -17.24 3.18 -9.23
N THR A 182 -17.01 1.93 -9.65
CA THR A 182 -16.15 0.99 -8.91
C THR A 182 -14.69 1.42 -8.94
N PHE A 183 -14.22 1.96 -10.07
CA PHE A 183 -12.84 2.40 -10.23
C PHE A 183 -12.59 3.79 -9.63
N THR A 184 -13.52 4.73 -9.83
CA THR A 184 -13.44 6.09 -9.26
C THR A 184 -13.58 6.11 -7.74
N ASN A 185 -14.12 5.04 -7.14
CA ASN A 185 -14.16 4.82 -5.69
C ASN A 185 -13.04 3.93 -5.15
N ALA A 186 -11.94 3.75 -5.89
CA ALA A 186 -10.76 3.02 -5.41
C ALA A 186 -10.23 3.53 -4.06
N PHE A 187 -10.57 4.75 -3.64
CA PHE A 187 -10.29 5.28 -2.30
C PHE A 187 -10.89 4.48 -1.14
N LEU A 188 -11.90 3.65 -1.37
CA LEU A 188 -12.44 2.74 -0.34
C LEU A 188 -11.49 1.55 -0.09
N SER A 189 -10.62 1.21 -1.04
CA SER A 189 -9.65 0.12 -0.87
C SER A 189 -8.65 0.40 0.27
N VAL A 190 -8.21 1.65 0.43
CA VAL A 190 -7.34 2.05 1.55
C VAL A 190 -8.07 2.02 2.90
N ASP A 191 -9.38 2.29 2.91
CA ASP A 191 -10.20 2.17 4.12
C ASP A 191 -10.31 0.71 4.58
N THR A 192 -10.24 -0.27 3.67
CA THR A 192 -10.07 -1.68 4.04
C THR A 192 -8.77 -1.89 4.82
N PHE A 193 -7.64 -1.31 4.38
CA PHE A 193 -6.38 -1.50 5.10
C PHE A 193 -6.37 -0.83 6.49
N PHE A 194 -6.97 0.37 6.63
CA PHE A 194 -7.18 0.98 7.95
C PHE A 194 -8.03 0.08 8.87
N LEU A 195 -9.12 -0.48 8.34
CA LEU A 195 -9.93 -1.45 9.06
C LEU A 195 -9.10 -2.67 9.49
N LEU A 196 -8.34 -3.28 8.58
CA LEU A 196 -7.52 -4.45 8.86
C LEU A 196 -6.46 -4.17 9.94
N SER A 197 -5.85 -2.98 9.91
CA SER A 197 -4.89 -2.52 10.89
C SER A 197 -5.52 -2.45 12.29
N GLY A 198 -6.71 -1.84 12.41
CA GLY A 198 -7.48 -1.80 13.65
C GLY A 198 -7.94 -3.19 14.13
N VAL A 199 -8.43 -4.04 13.23
CA VAL A 199 -8.85 -5.43 13.54
C VAL A 199 -7.70 -6.23 14.11
N LEU A 200 -6.51 -6.17 13.51
CA LEU A 200 -5.33 -6.88 14.00
C LEU A 200 -4.87 -6.35 15.36
N ALA A 201 -4.82 -5.02 15.53
CA ALA A 201 -4.43 -4.40 16.78
C ALA A 201 -5.36 -4.84 17.93
N GLY A 202 -6.69 -4.77 17.72
CA GLY A 202 -7.68 -5.23 18.70
C GLY A 202 -7.64 -6.75 18.91
N TYR A 203 -7.70 -7.53 17.83
CA TYR A 203 -7.79 -8.99 17.90
C TYR A 203 -6.58 -9.61 18.60
N LEU A 204 -5.36 -9.24 18.19
CA LEU A 204 -4.14 -9.80 18.77
C LEU A 204 -3.98 -9.40 20.24
N PHE A 205 -4.32 -8.16 20.59
CA PHE A 205 -4.27 -7.70 21.98
C PHE A 205 -5.21 -8.51 22.88
N PHE A 206 -6.49 -8.64 22.51
CA PHE A 206 -7.48 -9.33 23.35
C PHE A 206 -7.40 -10.87 23.27
N LYS A 207 -6.96 -11.44 22.14
CA LYS A 207 -6.74 -12.89 22.00
C LYS A 207 -5.67 -13.39 22.98
N ASN A 208 -4.65 -12.59 23.24
CA ASN A 208 -3.58 -12.93 24.18
C ASN A 208 -3.99 -12.82 25.67
N ARG A 209 -5.25 -12.42 25.98
CA ARG A 209 -5.80 -12.32 27.34
C ARG A 209 -4.83 -11.59 28.30
N PRO A 210 -4.52 -10.31 28.04
CA PRO A 210 -3.46 -9.60 28.75
C PRO A 210 -3.80 -9.45 30.23
N SER A 211 -2.80 -9.64 31.10
CA SER A 211 -2.95 -9.38 32.53
C SER A 211 -2.93 -7.88 32.84
N SER A 212 -3.54 -7.45 33.95
CA SER A 212 -3.48 -6.03 34.35
C SER A 212 -2.03 -5.53 34.54
N ARG A 213 -1.12 -6.39 35.00
CA ARG A 213 0.32 -6.08 35.09
C ARG A 213 0.94 -5.81 33.72
N PHE A 214 0.59 -6.60 32.72
CA PHE A 214 1.08 -6.41 31.34
C PHE A 214 0.61 -5.08 30.76
N VAL A 215 -0.65 -4.71 30.95
CA VAL A 215 -1.24 -3.46 30.45
C VAL A 215 -0.66 -2.22 31.15
N LYS A 216 -0.39 -2.32 32.46
CA LYS A 216 0.20 -1.23 33.26
C LYS A 216 1.70 -1.04 33.06
N ASN A 217 2.40 -1.99 32.45
CA ASN A 217 3.85 -1.91 32.24
C ASN A 217 4.16 -0.97 31.06
N PRO A 218 4.91 0.14 31.26
CA PRO A 218 5.26 1.06 30.18
C PRO A 218 6.10 0.39 29.08
N LEU A 219 6.93 -0.61 29.43
CA LEU A 219 7.75 -1.33 28.46
C LEU A 219 6.90 -2.09 27.42
N THR A 220 5.70 -2.54 27.79
CA THR A 220 4.76 -3.18 26.86
C THR A 220 4.41 -2.24 25.71
N TRP A 221 4.13 -0.98 26.02
CA TRP A 221 3.72 0.02 25.02
C TRP A 221 4.92 0.52 24.20
N VAL A 222 6.10 0.63 24.81
CA VAL A 222 7.33 0.91 24.07
C VAL A 222 7.59 -0.18 23.03
N LEU A 223 7.54 -1.46 23.43
CA LEU A 223 7.70 -2.58 22.50
C LEU A 223 6.59 -2.61 21.45
N PHE A 224 5.34 -2.33 21.82
CA PHE A 224 4.21 -2.24 20.89
C PHE A 224 4.47 -1.28 19.72
N TYR A 225 5.12 -0.14 19.98
CA TYR A 225 5.52 0.81 18.93
C TYR A 225 6.79 0.39 18.20
N VAL A 226 7.82 -0.05 18.92
CA VAL A 226 9.10 -0.46 18.33
C VAL A 226 8.93 -1.60 17.34
N HIS A 227 8.15 -2.64 17.68
CA HIS A 227 7.86 -3.74 16.77
C HIS A 227 7.24 -3.27 15.46
N ARG A 228 6.29 -2.34 15.52
CA ARG A 228 5.63 -1.83 14.31
C ARG A 228 6.54 -0.92 13.50
N TYR A 229 7.29 -0.05 14.16
CA TYR A 229 8.23 0.86 13.50
C TYR A 229 9.32 0.06 12.77
N LEU A 230 9.93 -0.92 13.43
CA LEU A 230 10.95 -1.77 12.81
C LEU A 230 10.38 -2.64 11.68
N ARG A 231 9.10 -3.03 11.74
CA ARG A 231 8.45 -3.77 10.66
C ARG A 231 8.23 -2.94 9.39
N LEU A 232 7.78 -1.69 9.53
CA LEU A 232 7.35 -0.86 8.39
C LEU A 232 8.48 0.03 7.84
N THR A 233 9.27 0.64 8.71
CA THR A 233 10.17 1.73 8.30
C THR A 233 11.29 1.29 7.36
N PRO A 234 12.01 0.17 7.59
CA PRO A 234 13.14 -0.17 6.72
C PRO A 234 12.74 -0.44 5.26
N PRO A 235 11.70 -1.24 4.95
CA PRO A 235 11.26 -1.44 3.57
C PRO A 235 10.88 -0.16 2.83
N ILE A 236 10.16 0.77 3.46
CA ILE A 236 9.74 2.02 2.79
C ILE A 236 10.88 3.02 2.64
N MET A 237 11.74 3.19 3.65
CA MET A 237 12.84 4.15 3.59
C MET A 237 13.91 3.73 2.57
N MET A 238 14.21 2.43 2.50
CA MET A 238 15.06 1.88 1.45
C MET A 238 14.45 2.08 0.06
N PHE A 239 13.11 2.03 -0.03
CA PHE A 239 12.42 2.20 -1.31
C PHE A 239 12.42 3.64 -1.77
N ILE A 240 12.26 4.62 -0.86
CA ILE A 240 12.43 6.04 -1.19
C ILE A 240 13.84 6.29 -1.72
N GLY A 241 14.87 5.70 -1.09
CA GLY A 241 16.24 5.75 -1.60
C GLY A 241 16.38 5.18 -3.01
N PHE A 242 15.83 3.99 -3.25
CA PHE A 242 15.78 3.37 -4.59
C PHE A 242 15.04 4.23 -5.61
N TYR A 243 13.87 4.74 -5.25
CA TYR A 243 13.00 5.56 -6.09
C TYR A 243 13.71 6.82 -6.57
N THR A 244 14.36 7.58 -5.67
CA THR A 244 15.11 8.79 -6.04
C THR A 244 16.26 8.56 -7.02
N VAL A 245 16.80 7.33 -7.07
CA VAL A 245 17.88 6.96 -7.98
C VAL A 245 17.36 6.44 -9.31
N MET A 246 16.31 5.61 -9.27
CA MET A 246 15.84 4.86 -10.42
C MET A 246 14.80 5.61 -11.25
N ALA A 247 13.96 6.45 -10.62
CA ALA A 247 12.92 7.20 -11.32
C ALA A 247 13.45 8.05 -12.49
N PRO A 248 14.60 8.77 -12.40
CA PRO A 248 15.20 9.46 -13.55
C PRO A 248 15.60 8.54 -14.71
N LEU A 249 15.99 7.30 -14.41
CA LEU A 249 16.51 6.35 -15.41
C LEU A 249 15.40 5.70 -16.24
N ILE A 250 14.16 5.72 -15.72
CA ILE A 250 12.98 5.19 -16.40
C ILE A 250 12.11 6.30 -16.99
N ALA A 251 12.61 7.54 -17.03
CA ALA A 251 11.88 8.65 -17.63
C ALA A 251 11.73 8.43 -19.15
N GLY A 252 10.50 8.53 -19.63
CA GLY A 252 10.14 8.34 -21.04
C GLY A 252 9.02 9.32 -21.46
N PRO A 253 8.35 9.04 -22.59
CA PRO A 253 7.36 9.95 -23.17
C PRO A 253 6.22 10.34 -22.23
N TRP A 254 5.75 9.43 -21.38
CA TRP A 254 4.68 9.72 -20.42
C TRP A 254 5.12 10.68 -19.29
N ALA A 255 6.33 10.52 -18.77
CA ALA A 255 6.88 11.45 -17.78
C ALA A 255 7.05 12.86 -18.39
N ALA A 256 7.47 12.92 -19.66
CA ALA A 256 7.59 14.17 -20.40
C ALA A 256 6.23 14.85 -20.62
N SER A 257 5.19 14.10 -21.01
CA SER A 257 3.83 14.63 -21.24
C SER A 257 3.15 15.09 -19.95
N SER A 258 3.42 14.40 -18.84
CA SER A 258 2.77 14.68 -17.55
C SER A 258 3.48 15.83 -16.80
N GLY A 259 4.75 16.12 -17.11
CA GLY A 259 5.55 17.18 -16.48
C GLY A 259 6.64 16.61 -15.61
N ALA A 260 7.79 16.35 -16.24
CA ALA A 260 8.92 15.62 -15.67
C ALA A 260 9.37 16.11 -14.28
N ASP A 261 9.27 17.40 -13.99
CA ASP A 261 9.77 17.97 -12.72
C ASP A 261 8.81 17.84 -11.54
N SER A 262 7.51 17.81 -11.79
CA SER A 262 6.50 17.69 -10.72
C SER A 262 6.14 16.25 -10.40
N LEU A 263 6.26 15.31 -11.35
CA LEU A 263 5.75 13.95 -11.17
C LEU A 263 6.64 13.06 -10.31
N PHE A 264 7.96 13.20 -10.41
CA PHE A 264 8.82 12.30 -9.65
C PHE A 264 9.05 12.77 -8.21
N GLY A 265 8.68 14.01 -7.86
CA GLY A 265 8.88 14.55 -6.51
C GLY A 265 10.31 14.38 -6.01
N ILE A 266 11.31 14.25 -6.88
CA ILE A 266 12.68 13.84 -6.50
C ILE A 266 13.33 14.95 -5.69
N GLU A 267 13.14 16.20 -6.08
CA GLU A 267 13.62 17.35 -5.32
C GLU A 267 12.94 17.41 -3.94
N ALA A 268 11.63 17.19 -3.90
CA ALA A 268 10.88 17.08 -2.65
C ALA A 268 11.39 15.90 -1.80
N CYS A 269 11.72 14.75 -2.39
CA CYS A 269 12.33 13.63 -1.70
C CYS A 269 13.71 13.96 -1.15
N GLN A 270 14.58 14.59 -1.93
CA GLN A 270 15.92 14.95 -1.48
C GLN A 270 15.87 15.91 -0.28
N LYS A 271 14.88 16.80 -0.24
CA LYS A 271 14.70 17.78 0.83
C LYS A 271 13.92 17.24 2.04
N TYR A 272 12.88 16.45 1.79
CA TYR A 272 11.83 16.11 2.77
C TYR A 272 11.67 14.60 3.03
N TRP A 273 12.63 13.75 2.62
CA TRP A 273 12.58 12.30 2.88
C TRP A 273 12.35 11.98 4.36
N TRP A 274 12.91 12.78 5.27
CA TRP A 274 12.84 12.59 6.72
C TRP A 274 11.41 12.74 7.28
N HIS A 275 10.50 13.44 6.59
CA HIS A 275 9.09 13.47 6.97
C HIS A 275 8.45 12.07 6.94
N ASN A 276 8.88 11.21 6.00
CA ASN A 276 8.40 9.82 5.90
C ASN A 276 8.98 8.94 7.01
N LEU A 277 10.21 9.23 7.46
CA LEU A 277 10.83 8.52 8.58
C LEU A 277 10.02 8.73 9.88
N LEU A 278 9.52 9.94 10.08
CA LEU A 278 8.71 10.32 11.24
C LEU A 278 7.21 10.07 11.05
N TYR A 279 6.76 9.64 9.86
CA TYR A 279 5.35 9.45 9.52
C TYR A 279 4.49 10.72 9.74
N ILE A 280 5.03 11.88 9.37
CA ILE A 280 4.35 13.20 9.46
C ILE A 280 4.17 13.87 8.10
N ASN A 281 4.53 13.18 7.01
CA ASN A 281 4.55 13.73 5.66
C ASN A 281 3.17 14.19 5.15
N ASN A 282 2.08 13.71 5.72
CA ASN A 282 0.72 14.13 5.37
C ASN A 282 0.33 15.51 5.94
N PHE A 283 1.13 16.15 6.80
CA PHE A 283 0.81 17.46 7.37
C PHE A 283 1.40 18.66 6.61
N PHE A 284 2.24 18.43 5.60
CA PHE A 284 3.02 19.47 4.92
C PHE A 284 2.52 19.80 3.51
N GLY A 285 1.29 19.39 3.17
CA GLY A 285 0.68 19.63 1.86
C GLY A 285 1.06 18.60 0.80
N PHE A 286 0.15 18.36 -0.15
CA PHE A 286 0.25 17.33 -1.17
C PHE A 286 1.41 17.55 -2.14
N GLU A 287 1.68 18.82 -2.50
CA GLU A 287 2.71 19.18 -3.49
C GLU A 287 4.15 19.05 -2.94
N GLU A 288 4.33 19.08 -1.61
CA GLU A 288 5.65 18.92 -0.98
C GLU A 288 5.95 17.45 -0.62
N GLY A 289 5.06 16.52 -0.99
CA GLY A 289 5.19 15.09 -0.73
C GLY A 289 6.30 14.44 -1.57
N CYS A 290 7.22 13.74 -0.90
CA CYS A 290 8.29 12.98 -1.57
C CYS A 290 7.74 11.83 -2.44
N TYR A 291 6.97 10.91 -1.83
CA TYR A 291 6.45 9.74 -2.52
C TYR A 291 4.94 9.69 -2.34
N PRO A 292 4.12 9.89 -3.41
CA PRO A 292 2.70 10.23 -3.29
C PRO A 292 1.84 9.24 -2.51
N ILE A 293 2.27 8.00 -2.34
CA ILE A 293 1.50 6.97 -1.63
C ILE A 293 1.84 6.86 -0.13
N THR A 294 2.84 7.57 0.38
CA THR A 294 3.29 7.38 1.78
C THR A 294 2.35 7.98 2.81
N TRP A 295 1.45 8.91 2.43
CA TRP A 295 0.44 9.49 3.33
C TRP A 295 -0.38 8.42 4.04
N TYR A 296 -0.69 7.30 3.37
CA TYR A 296 -1.45 6.20 3.95
C TYR A 296 -0.70 5.57 5.14
N LEU A 297 0.61 5.34 4.99
CA LEU A 297 1.45 4.79 6.06
C LEU A 297 1.60 5.79 7.21
N ALA A 298 1.62 7.09 6.90
CA ALA A 298 1.62 8.14 7.91
C ALA A 298 0.35 8.10 8.76
N VAL A 299 -0.82 8.12 8.12
CA VAL A 299 -2.11 8.03 8.79
C VAL A 299 -2.25 6.73 9.59
N ASP A 300 -1.87 5.59 9.00
CA ASP A 300 -1.93 4.28 9.69
C ASP A 300 -1.00 4.25 10.92
N THR A 301 0.13 4.96 10.87
CA THR A 301 1.04 5.14 12.01
C THR A 301 0.46 6.06 13.08
N GLN A 302 -0.09 7.19 12.70
CA GLN A 302 -0.75 8.14 13.60
C GLN A 302 -1.94 7.50 14.33
N LEU A 303 -2.77 6.72 13.62
CA LEU A 303 -3.90 6.01 14.23
C LEU A 303 -3.45 4.90 15.19
N TYR A 304 -2.34 4.22 14.88
CA TYR A 304 -1.78 3.21 15.78
C TYR A 304 -1.13 3.80 17.03
N VAL A 305 -0.56 5.01 16.94
CA VAL A 305 -0.04 5.74 18.10
C VAL A 305 -1.15 6.02 19.12
N VAL A 306 -2.37 6.32 18.67
CA VAL A 306 -3.51 6.56 19.57
C VAL A 306 -4.27 5.29 19.94
N ALA A 307 -4.01 4.16 19.27
CA ALA A 307 -4.71 2.89 19.50
C ALA A 307 -4.72 2.41 20.97
N PRO A 308 -3.64 2.56 21.77
CA PRO A 308 -3.64 2.15 23.17
C PRO A 308 -4.73 2.79 24.03
N ILE A 309 -5.14 4.03 23.72
CA ILE A 309 -6.24 4.71 24.44
C ILE A 309 -7.51 3.87 24.35
N PHE A 310 -7.86 3.43 23.13
CA PHE A 310 -9.05 2.62 22.87
C PHE A 310 -8.90 1.19 23.39
N LEU A 311 -7.72 0.58 23.25
CA LEU A 311 -7.45 -0.77 23.74
C LEU A 311 -7.54 -0.85 25.27
N ILE A 312 -6.95 0.12 25.98
CA ILE A 312 -7.01 0.22 27.44
C ILE A 312 -8.44 0.49 27.89
N ALA A 313 -9.15 1.40 27.23
CA ALA A 313 -10.54 1.70 27.58
C ALA A 313 -11.44 0.45 27.46
N LEU A 314 -11.32 -0.31 26.35
CA LEU A 314 -12.03 -1.58 26.15
C LEU A 314 -11.61 -2.67 27.15
N PHE A 315 -10.34 -2.66 27.58
CA PHE A 315 -9.83 -3.58 28.59
C PHE A 315 -10.42 -3.30 29.98
N ILE A 316 -10.56 -2.02 30.36
CA ILE A 316 -11.11 -1.61 31.66
C ILE A 316 -12.63 -1.84 31.68
N SER A 317 -13.34 -1.33 30.67
CA SER A 317 -14.78 -1.47 30.56
C SER A 317 -15.19 -1.52 29.09
N PRO A 318 -15.81 -2.62 28.63
CA PRO A 318 -16.29 -2.73 27.24
C PRO A 318 -17.26 -1.61 26.86
N PHE A 319 -18.08 -1.15 27.83
CA PHE A 319 -19.03 -0.06 27.62
C PHE A 319 -18.31 1.28 27.42
N VAL A 320 -17.35 1.62 28.28
CA VAL A 320 -16.58 2.87 28.16
C VAL A 320 -15.76 2.88 26.87
N GLY A 321 -15.08 1.76 26.56
CA GLY A 321 -14.34 1.64 25.31
C GLY A 321 -15.24 1.77 24.08
N ALA A 322 -16.41 1.14 24.06
CA ALA A 322 -17.38 1.29 22.97
C ALA A 322 -17.91 2.73 22.85
N ALA A 323 -18.21 3.40 23.97
CA ALA A 323 -18.65 4.78 23.97
C ALA A 323 -17.59 5.71 23.39
N ILE A 324 -16.32 5.56 23.79
CA ILE A 324 -15.20 6.37 23.25
C ILE A 324 -15.02 6.13 21.74
N LEU A 325 -15.09 4.88 21.27
CA LEU A 325 -15.02 4.57 19.84
C LEU A 325 -16.14 5.29 19.06
N VAL A 326 -17.39 5.20 19.53
CA VAL A 326 -18.54 5.84 18.88
C VAL A 326 -18.43 7.36 18.89
N LEU A 327 -18.02 7.96 20.02
CA LEU A 327 -17.85 9.41 20.15
C LEU A 327 -16.76 9.94 19.21
N CYS A 328 -15.62 9.24 19.09
CA CYS A 328 -14.57 9.63 18.16
C CYS A 328 -15.01 9.52 16.69
N CYS A 329 -15.74 8.45 16.33
CA CYS A 329 -16.35 8.34 15.01
C CYS A 329 -17.35 9.48 14.74
N ALA A 330 -18.19 9.83 15.72
CA ALA A 330 -19.16 10.92 15.59
C ALA A 330 -18.46 12.29 15.43
N ALA A 331 -17.37 12.53 16.18
CA ALA A 331 -16.58 13.75 16.06
C ALA A 331 -15.92 13.88 14.67
N SER A 332 -15.38 12.77 14.14
CA SER A 332 -14.87 12.71 12.76
C SER A 332 -15.96 13.06 11.75
N VAL A 333 -17.15 12.49 11.91
CA VAL A 333 -18.30 12.76 11.03
C VAL A 333 -18.70 14.24 11.06
N ALA A 334 -18.82 14.81 12.26
CA ALA A 334 -19.15 16.22 12.45
C ALA A 334 -18.10 17.14 11.79
N TYR A 335 -16.81 16.83 11.95
CA TYR A 335 -15.72 17.56 11.31
C TYR A 335 -15.83 17.52 9.78
N ILE A 336 -16.05 16.34 9.18
CA ILE A 336 -16.17 16.20 7.73
C ILE A 336 -17.37 16.98 7.19
N TYR A 337 -18.49 17.00 7.91
CA TYR A 337 -19.62 17.88 7.57
C TYR A 337 -19.19 19.35 7.60
N ALA A 338 -18.52 19.81 8.65
CA ALA A 338 -18.09 21.20 8.76
C ALA A 338 -17.21 21.64 7.58
N ILE A 339 -16.12 20.91 7.28
CA ILE A 339 -15.20 21.28 6.19
C ILE A 339 -15.84 21.14 4.81
N THR A 340 -16.75 20.18 4.60
CA THR A 340 -17.42 20.05 3.30
C THR A 340 -18.35 21.24 3.04
N TYR A 341 -18.97 21.81 4.09
CA TYR A 341 -19.84 22.97 3.96
C TYR A 341 -19.06 24.28 3.79
N ILE A 342 -17.96 24.44 4.52
CA ILE A 342 -17.09 25.63 4.48
C ILE A 342 -16.32 25.70 3.16
N ASP A 343 -15.59 24.63 2.84
CA ASP A 343 -14.59 24.61 1.75
C ASP A 343 -15.17 24.10 0.41
N ASP A 344 -16.46 23.75 0.39
CA ASP A 344 -17.19 23.25 -0.78
C ASP A 344 -16.56 22.00 -1.42
N LEU A 345 -16.09 21.08 -0.58
CA LEU A 345 -15.33 19.91 -1.02
C LEU A 345 -16.13 18.98 -1.98
N PRO A 346 -15.46 18.38 -2.98
CA PRO A 346 -16.09 17.40 -3.87
C PRO A 346 -16.36 16.07 -3.14
N ALA A 347 -17.28 15.26 -3.68
CA ALA A 347 -17.54 13.89 -3.21
C ALA A 347 -16.56 12.84 -3.79
N THR A 348 -15.89 13.19 -4.89
CA THR A 348 -14.91 12.35 -5.57
C THR A 348 -13.92 13.24 -6.31
N VAL A 349 -12.65 12.80 -6.38
CA VAL A 349 -11.63 13.51 -7.17
C VAL A 349 -11.86 13.38 -8.68
N PHE A 350 -12.71 12.44 -9.11
CA PHE A 350 -13.09 12.24 -10.50
C PHE A 350 -14.38 13.00 -10.85
N SER A 351 -14.46 14.27 -10.48
CA SER A 351 -15.61 15.15 -10.78
C SER A 351 -15.13 16.48 -11.36
N VAL A 352 -15.99 17.17 -12.12
CA VAL A 352 -15.66 18.47 -12.73
C VAL A 352 -15.24 19.50 -11.66
N LEU A 353 -15.94 19.52 -10.51
CA LEU A 353 -15.58 20.36 -9.37
C LEU A 353 -14.21 20.00 -8.80
N ALA A 354 -13.89 18.70 -8.73
CA ALA A 354 -12.60 18.25 -8.22
C ALA A 354 -11.43 18.74 -9.04
N LEU A 355 -11.53 18.89 -10.37
CA LEU A 355 -10.42 19.43 -11.16
C LEU A 355 -9.85 20.73 -10.57
N SER A 356 -10.70 21.59 -10.01
CA SER A 356 -10.30 22.87 -9.39
C SER A 356 -9.92 22.79 -7.90
N LYS A 357 -10.25 21.69 -7.23
CA LYS A 357 -10.21 21.56 -5.75
C LYS A 357 -9.44 20.32 -5.26
N THR A 358 -8.77 19.59 -6.15
CA THR A 358 -8.06 18.34 -5.81
C THR A 358 -7.02 18.54 -4.71
N THR A 359 -6.14 19.55 -4.81
CA THR A 359 -5.09 19.78 -3.80
C THR A 359 -5.68 20.04 -2.43
N GLU A 360 -6.66 20.94 -2.34
CA GLU A 360 -7.36 21.25 -1.09
C GLU A 360 -8.07 20.01 -0.52
N PHE A 361 -8.78 19.25 -1.35
CA PHE A 361 -9.40 18.00 -0.94
C PHE A 361 -8.37 16.99 -0.40
N MET A 362 -7.18 16.93 -0.99
CA MET A 362 -6.11 16.05 -0.52
C MET A 362 -5.59 16.48 0.86
N ASP A 363 -5.34 17.78 1.01
CA ASP A 363 -4.67 18.37 2.18
C ASP A 363 -5.56 18.44 3.42
N ILE A 364 -6.82 18.83 3.28
CA ILE A 364 -7.69 19.08 4.45
C ILE A 364 -8.60 17.89 4.78
N TYR A 365 -8.85 17.00 3.82
CA TYR A 365 -9.77 15.89 3.99
C TYR A 365 -9.13 14.52 3.76
N TYR A 366 -8.54 14.27 2.60
CA TYR A 366 -8.22 12.91 2.16
C TYR A 366 -7.07 12.29 2.97
N GLN A 367 -6.03 13.07 3.30
CA GLN A 367 -4.80 12.60 3.95
C GLN A 367 -4.77 12.85 5.47
N MET A 368 -5.83 13.41 6.04
CA MET A 368 -5.89 13.72 7.47
C MET A 368 -6.29 12.49 8.31
N PRO A 369 -5.63 12.25 9.46
CA PRO A 369 -5.92 11.08 10.27
C PRO A 369 -7.30 11.15 10.95
N TRP A 370 -7.75 12.34 11.37
CA TRP A 370 -9.04 12.51 12.05
C TRP A 370 -10.25 12.35 11.12
N THR A 371 -10.11 12.54 9.80
CA THR A 371 -11.17 12.25 8.82
C THR A 371 -11.19 10.77 8.41
N ARG A 372 -10.07 10.06 8.63
CA ARG A 372 -9.88 8.64 8.25
C ARG A 372 -9.90 7.67 9.42
N CYS A 373 -10.06 8.14 10.64
CA CYS A 373 -10.11 7.29 11.82
C CYS A 373 -11.32 6.31 11.88
N PRO A 374 -12.52 6.58 11.31
CA PRO A 374 -13.68 5.70 11.56
C PRO A 374 -13.49 4.24 11.13
N PRO A 375 -12.98 3.91 9.93
CA PRO A 375 -12.68 2.52 9.56
C PRO A 375 -11.72 1.82 10.52
N TYR A 376 -10.69 2.51 10.99
CA TYR A 376 -9.71 1.98 11.94
C TYR A 376 -10.34 1.69 13.32
N LEU A 377 -11.14 2.62 13.83
CA LEU A 377 -11.84 2.49 15.12
C LEU A 377 -12.90 1.37 15.08
N ILE A 378 -13.65 1.27 13.98
CA ILE A 378 -14.54 0.12 13.71
C ILE A 378 -13.73 -1.18 13.76
N GLY A 379 -12.54 -1.19 13.18
CA GLY A 379 -11.63 -2.33 13.21
C GLY A 379 -11.24 -2.76 14.62
N ILE A 380 -10.86 -1.81 15.50
CA ILE A 380 -10.55 -2.12 16.90
C ILE A 380 -11.75 -2.79 17.59
N GLY A 381 -12.95 -2.22 17.43
CA GLY A 381 -14.18 -2.77 18.00
C GLY A 381 -14.48 -4.18 17.50
N VAL A 382 -14.35 -4.41 16.19
CA VAL A 382 -14.53 -5.73 15.56
C VAL A 382 -13.48 -6.72 16.08
N GLY A 383 -12.21 -6.30 16.19
CA GLY A 383 -11.14 -7.12 16.75
C GLY A 383 -11.42 -7.57 18.19
N TYR A 384 -11.95 -6.67 19.03
CA TYR A 384 -12.40 -6.99 20.39
C TYR A 384 -13.55 -8.01 20.40
N ILE A 385 -14.55 -7.83 19.52
CA ILE A 385 -15.68 -8.76 19.40
C ILE A 385 -15.19 -10.15 18.98
N LEU A 386 -14.33 -10.22 17.95
CA LEU A 386 -13.81 -11.49 17.44
C LEU A 386 -12.96 -12.25 18.46
N ALA A 387 -12.16 -11.54 19.28
CA ALA A 387 -11.35 -12.17 20.32
C ALA A 387 -12.19 -12.74 21.48
N ASN A 388 -13.41 -12.24 21.69
CA ASN A 388 -14.30 -12.62 22.78
C ASN A 388 -15.52 -13.44 22.35
N ALA A 389 -15.79 -13.53 21.06
CA ALA A 389 -16.93 -14.26 20.52
C ALA A 389 -16.77 -15.78 20.74
N LYS A 390 -17.82 -16.41 21.30
CA LYS A 390 -17.90 -17.87 21.51
C LYS A 390 -18.66 -18.59 20.40
N GLY A 391 -18.56 -18.14 19.14
CA GLY A 391 -19.17 -18.82 17.99
C GLY A 391 -20.70 -18.80 17.88
N LYS A 392 -21.41 -17.98 18.68
CA LYS A 392 -22.88 -17.87 18.56
C LYS A 392 -23.25 -17.11 17.29
N LYS A 393 -24.02 -17.74 16.39
CA LYS A 393 -24.54 -17.10 15.17
C LYS A 393 -25.52 -15.97 15.53
N PRO A 394 -25.26 -14.70 15.19
CA PRO A 394 -26.28 -13.67 15.23
C PRO A 394 -27.30 -13.99 14.15
N ARG A 395 -28.58 -13.73 14.45
CA ARG A 395 -29.65 -13.70 13.45
C ARG A 395 -29.54 -12.42 12.60
N LEU A 396 -28.36 -12.17 12.03
CA LEU A 396 -28.20 -11.09 11.06
C LEU A 396 -28.60 -11.69 9.71
N HIS A 397 -29.83 -11.41 9.27
CA HIS A 397 -30.14 -11.54 7.86
C HIS A 397 -29.15 -10.66 7.09
N TRP A 398 -28.64 -11.16 5.97
CA TRP A 398 -27.91 -10.34 5.00
C TRP A 398 -28.64 -9.01 4.91
N LEU A 399 -27.99 -7.90 5.30
CA LEU A 399 -28.54 -6.61 4.94
C LEU A 399 -28.61 -6.65 3.42
N LYS A 400 -29.82 -6.73 2.89
CA LYS A 400 -30.07 -6.41 1.49
C LYS A 400 -29.55 -4.99 1.36
N PHE A 401 -28.31 -4.82 0.91
CA PHE A 401 -27.80 -3.50 0.59
C PHE A 401 -28.66 -3.08 -0.59
N SER A 402 -29.72 -2.32 -0.31
CA SER A 402 -30.59 -1.77 -1.32
C SER A 402 -29.67 -0.99 -2.23
N ARG A 403 -29.55 -1.47 -3.47
CA ARG A 403 -28.81 -0.80 -4.53
C ARG A 403 -29.64 0.42 -4.94
N SER A 404 -29.70 1.43 -4.07
CA SER A 404 -30.15 2.78 -4.41
C SER A 404 -29.01 3.48 -5.14
N GLN A 405 -28.60 2.92 -6.27
CA GLN A 405 -27.88 3.67 -7.29
C GLN A 405 -28.94 4.49 -8.02
N THR A 406 -29.45 5.54 -7.37
CA THR A 406 -30.11 6.61 -8.10
C THR A 406 -29.06 7.21 -9.01
N THR A 407 -29.26 7.04 -10.31
CA THR A 407 -28.58 7.70 -11.43
C THR A 407 -28.83 9.21 -11.38
N HIS A 408 -28.46 9.86 -10.28
CA HIS A 408 -28.42 11.30 -10.21
C HIS A 408 -27.12 11.76 -10.86
N HIS A 409 -27.27 12.57 -11.91
CA HIS A 409 -26.18 13.18 -12.62
C HIS A 409 -25.21 13.83 -11.61
N TYR A 410 -23.97 13.39 -11.58
CA TYR A 410 -22.87 13.87 -10.70
C TYR A 410 -22.57 15.36 -10.85
N ARG A 411 -23.28 16.07 -11.74
CA ARG A 411 -23.07 17.48 -12.05
C ARG A 411 -23.61 18.44 -10.99
N CYS A 412 -24.56 18.02 -10.13
CA CYS A 412 -25.15 18.92 -9.12
C CYS A 412 -25.48 18.23 -7.79
N PHE A 413 -24.50 17.60 -7.12
CA PHE A 413 -24.71 17.19 -5.73
C PHE A 413 -24.70 18.40 -4.79
N SER A 414 -25.76 18.53 -3.99
CA SER A 414 -25.78 19.51 -2.89
C SER A 414 -24.63 19.26 -1.92
N LYS A 415 -24.21 20.31 -1.18
CA LYS A 415 -23.18 20.19 -0.14
C LYS A 415 -23.52 19.08 0.87
N PHE A 416 -24.81 18.95 1.20
CA PHE A 416 -25.32 17.88 2.07
C PHE A 416 -25.01 16.48 1.49
N VAL A 417 -25.40 16.21 0.25
CA VAL A 417 -25.19 14.90 -0.39
C VAL A 417 -23.70 14.56 -0.47
N ARG A 418 -22.85 15.54 -0.81
CA ARG A 418 -21.40 15.33 -0.85
C ARG A 418 -20.82 15.02 0.53
N ALA A 419 -21.24 15.75 1.56
CA ALA A 419 -20.80 15.52 2.92
C ALA A 419 -21.29 14.16 3.47
N THR A 420 -22.54 13.78 3.19
CA THR A 420 -23.08 12.47 3.55
C THR A 420 -22.31 11.35 2.85
N TYR A 421 -22.01 11.51 1.56
CA TYR A 421 -21.21 10.55 0.81
C TYR A 421 -19.80 10.39 1.40
N ASN A 422 -19.09 11.50 1.63
CA ASN A 422 -17.74 11.53 2.19
C ASN A 422 -17.63 10.89 3.58
N ASN A 423 -18.73 10.82 4.32
CA ASN A 423 -18.81 10.18 5.64
C ASN A 423 -19.23 8.72 5.57
N PHE A 424 -20.46 8.47 5.10
CA PHE A 424 -21.14 7.20 5.28
C PHE A 424 -20.73 6.14 4.25
N SER A 425 -20.15 6.53 3.11
CA SER A 425 -19.58 5.55 2.16
C SER A 425 -18.48 4.72 2.83
N ARG A 426 -17.59 5.38 3.59
CA ARG A 426 -16.46 4.76 4.29
C ARG A 426 -16.90 3.91 5.48
N ILE A 427 -17.82 4.43 6.28
CA ILE A 427 -18.39 3.70 7.43
C ILE A 427 -19.15 2.47 6.92
N GLY A 428 -20.00 2.64 5.91
CA GLY A 428 -20.75 1.55 5.28
C GLY A 428 -19.82 0.48 4.70
N TRP A 429 -18.76 0.90 4.00
CA TRP A 429 -17.73 0.00 3.48
C TRP A 429 -16.99 -0.76 4.61
N ALA A 430 -16.54 -0.06 5.65
CA ALA A 430 -15.84 -0.67 6.77
C ALA A 430 -16.72 -1.71 7.50
N LEU A 431 -18.01 -1.41 7.70
CA LEU A 431 -18.97 -2.36 8.28
C LEU A 431 -19.20 -3.57 7.36
N ALA A 432 -19.31 -3.36 6.05
CA ALA A 432 -19.47 -4.46 5.08
C ALA A 432 -18.26 -5.41 5.08
N VAL A 433 -17.04 -4.88 5.04
CA VAL A 433 -15.82 -5.71 5.11
C VAL A 433 -15.67 -6.36 6.49
N SER A 434 -16.02 -5.65 7.57
CA SER A 434 -16.03 -6.21 8.93
C SER A 434 -16.95 -7.42 9.05
N TRP A 435 -18.14 -7.36 8.43
CA TRP A 435 -19.06 -8.48 8.36
C TRP A 435 -18.44 -9.68 7.64
N VAL A 436 -17.77 -9.47 6.50
CA VAL A 436 -17.07 -10.54 5.77
C VAL A 436 -15.99 -11.19 6.64
N ILE A 437 -15.19 -10.40 7.35
CA ILE A 437 -14.16 -10.92 8.28
C ILE A 437 -14.80 -11.75 9.39
N ALA A 438 -15.86 -11.24 10.03
CA ALA A 438 -16.54 -11.92 11.11
C ALA A 438 -17.24 -13.21 10.64
N ALA A 439 -17.91 -13.17 9.49
CA ALA A 439 -18.59 -14.31 8.92
C ALA A 439 -17.61 -15.44 8.58
N ASN A 440 -16.43 -15.13 8.03
CA ASN A 440 -15.41 -16.14 7.78
C ASN A 440 -14.81 -16.69 9.07
N HIS A 441 -14.45 -15.82 10.02
CA HIS A 441 -13.82 -16.27 11.27
C HIS A 441 -14.75 -17.13 12.15
N LEU A 442 -16.05 -16.84 12.16
CA LEU A 442 -17.03 -17.52 13.01
C LEU A 442 -17.77 -18.66 12.28
N GLY A 443 -17.38 -18.99 11.05
CA GLY A 443 -17.94 -20.10 10.27
C GLY A 443 -19.34 -19.84 9.70
N TRP A 444 -19.69 -18.57 9.43
CA TRP A 444 -20.96 -18.15 8.82
C TRP A 444 -20.83 -17.81 7.33
N GLY A 445 -19.62 -17.77 6.79
CA GLY A 445 -19.35 -17.32 5.42
C GLY A 445 -19.86 -18.24 4.30
N GLY A 446 -20.37 -19.43 4.63
CA GLY A 446 -20.91 -20.38 3.65
C GLY A 446 -19.89 -20.68 2.53
N PRO A 447 -20.26 -20.54 1.23
CA PRO A 447 -19.35 -20.84 0.11
C PRO A 447 -18.19 -19.85 -0.04
N ILE A 448 -18.30 -18.65 0.53
CA ILE A 448 -17.24 -17.63 0.45
C ILE A 448 -16.07 -17.99 1.39
N ALA A 449 -16.34 -18.67 2.51
CA ALA A 449 -15.30 -19.01 3.49
C ALA A 449 -14.21 -19.93 2.90
N PRO A 450 -14.52 -21.06 2.22
CA PRO A 450 -13.51 -21.88 1.56
C PRO A 450 -12.68 -21.11 0.51
N PHE A 451 -13.32 -20.23 -0.25
CA PHE A 451 -12.62 -19.39 -1.23
C PHE A 451 -11.62 -18.45 -0.55
N MET A 452 -12.06 -17.71 0.48
CA MET A 452 -11.21 -16.73 1.16
C MET A 452 -10.13 -17.34 2.05
N ASP A 453 -10.35 -18.56 2.54
CA ASP A 453 -9.39 -19.31 3.34
C ASP A 453 -8.40 -20.13 2.50
N HIS A 454 -8.53 -20.10 1.17
CA HIS A 454 -7.68 -20.87 0.27
C HIS A 454 -6.19 -20.52 0.41
N ALA A 455 -5.33 -21.55 0.38
CA ALA A 455 -3.89 -21.41 0.65
C ALA A 455 -3.16 -20.52 -0.38
N LEU A 456 -3.67 -20.41 -1.61
CA LEU A 456 -3.15 -19.52 -2.66
C LEU A 456 -3.05 -18.06 -2.20
N TRP A 457 -3.94 -17.61 -1.33
CA TRP A 457 -3.93 -16.23 -0.85
C TRP A 457 -2.78 -15.94 0.10
N GLN A 458 -2.17 -16.95 0.73
CA GLN A 458 -1.18 -16.74 1.78
C GLN A 458 0.08 -16.01 1.28
N PRO A 459 0.75 -16.44 0.19
CA PRO A 459 1.90 -15.71 -0.33
C PRO A 459 1.53 -14.30 -0.81
N LEU A 460 0.42 -14.18 -1.52
CA LEU A 460 -0.08 -12.91 -2.05
C LEU A 460 -0.42 -11.90 -0.93
N GLY A 461 -1.04 -12.38 0.15
CA GLY A 461 -1.38 -11.58 1.32
C GLY A 461 -0.15 -11.13 2.12
N ARG A 462 0.92 -11.95 2.16
CA ARG A 462 2.21 -11.59 2.79
C ARG A 462 2.94 -10.50 1.99
N LEU A 463 2.95 -10.62 0.66
CA LEU A 463 3.61 -9.67 -0.24
C LEU A 463 2.86 -8.34 -0.40
N SER A 464 1.61 -8.24 0.05
CA SER A 464 0.76 -7.07 -0.20
C SER A 464 1.35 -5.74 0.32
N TYR A 465 2.15 -5.78 1.40
CA TYR A 465 2.82 -4.57 1.90
C TYR A 465 3.93 -4.09 0.95
N CYS A 466 4.82 -4.98 0.51
CA CYS A 466 5.82 -4.62 -0.49
C CYS A 466 5.19 -4.30 -1.85
N ALA A 467 4.09 -4.97 -2.24
CA ALA A 467 3.33 -4.64 -3.44
C ALA A 467 2.79 -3.20 -3.39
N TYR A 468 2.30 -2.77 -2.22
CA TYR A 468 1.91 -1.39 -1.98
C TYR A 468 3.08 -0.40 -2.09
N ILE A 469 4.28 -0.77 -1.66
CA ILE A 469 5.43 0.13 -1.77
C ILE A 469 5.83 0.31 -3.24
N VAL A 470 5.87 -0.79 -4.00
CA VAL A 470 6.44 -0.78 -5.36
C VAL A 470 5.45 -0.36 -6.45
N HIS A 471 4.12 -0.48 -6.26
CA HIS A 471 3.17 -0.37 -7.37
C HIS A 471 3.21 0.97 -8.09
N PHE A 472 3.43 2.08 -7.37
CA PHE A 472 3.40 3.40 -7.98
C PHE A 472 4.61 3.62 -8.89
N TYR A 473 5.79 3.15 -8.48
CA TYR A 473 6.97 3.10 -9.34
C TYR A 473 6.76 2.18 -10.55
N VAL A 474 6.10 1.02 -10.37
CA VAL A 474 5.81 0.11 -11.49
C VAL A 474 4.84 0.73 -12.50
N ILE A 475 3.85 1.52 -12.04
CA ILE A 475 2.97 2.30 -12.93
C ILE A 475 3.83 3.24 -13.79
N MET A 476 4.69 4.04 -13.15
CA MET A 476 5.59 4.96 -13.86
C MET A 476 6.47 4.21 -14.86
N TYR A 477 7.04 3.08 -14.47
CA TYR A 477 7.87 2.26 -15.34
C TYR A 477 7.08 1.80 -16.58
N VAL A 478 5.93 1.15 -16.38
CA VAL A 478 5.11 0.62 -17.49
C VAL A 478 4.64 1.73 -18.43
N PHE A 479 4.30 2.90 -17.90
CA PHE A 479 3.78 4.01 -18.70
C PHE A 479 4.87 4.71 -19.52
N ASN A 480 6.13 4.60 -19.11
CA ASN A 480 7.27 5.14 -19.84
C ASN A 480 7.92 4.14 -20.81
N LEU A 481 7.40 2.91 -20.93
CA LEU A 481 7.89 1.93 -21.91
C LEU A 481 7.43 2.20 -23.34
N ASP A 482 6.37 2.99 -23.51
CA ASP A 482 5.84 3.29 -24.84
C ASP A 482 6.68 4.36 -25.55
N ASP A 483 6.55 4.42 -26.87
CA ASP A 483 7.17 5.42 -27.75
C ASP A 483 6.40 6.76 -27.79
N GLN A 484 5.19 6.78 -27.23
CA GLN A 484 4.31 7.94 -27.19
C GLN A 484 3.72 8.14 -25.78
N PRO A 485 3.22 9.35 -25.47
CA PRO A 485 2.39 9.56 -24.29
C PRO A 485 1.22 8.57 -24.25
N MET A 486 0.82 8.18 -23.05
CA MET A 486 -0.28 7.23 -22.88
C MET A 486 -1.56 7.74 -23.56
N HIS A 487 -2.11 6.90 -24.43
CA HIS A 487 -3.39 7.11 -25.10
C HIS A 487 -4.53 6.43 -24.32
N PHE A 488 -5.60 7.16 -23.99
CA PHE A 488 -6.75 6.64 -23.25
C PHE A 488 -7.95 6.41 -24.15
N VAL A 489 -8.28 5.14 -24.39
CA VAL A 489 -9.45 4.74 -25.19
C VAL A 489 -10.68 4.52 -24.31
N SER A 490 -10.54 3.69 -23.28
CA SER A 490 -11.62 3.37 -22.34
C SER A 490 -11.08 2.81 -21.03
N LEU A 491 -11.90 2.81 -19.97
CA LEU A 491 -11.52 2.22 -18.68
C LEU A 491 -11.21 0.72 -18.79
N TRP A 492 -11.92 -0.01 -19.63
CA TRP A 492 -11.71 -1.45 -19.77
C TRP A 492 -10.42 -1.77 -20.53
N ASP A 493 -10.15 -1.01 -21.59
CA ASP A 493 -8.90 -1.07 -22.32
C ASP A 493 -7.70 -0.82 -21.39
N SER A 494 -7.72 0.29 -20.65
CA SER A 494 -6.65 0.60 -19.69
C SER A 494 -6.55 -0.42 -18.55
N TYR A 495 -7.67 -1.00 -18.09
CA TYR A 495 -7.63 -2.04 -17.07
C TYR A 495 -6.92 -3.31 -17.58
N VAL A 496 -7.29 -3.79 -18.76
CA VAL A 496 -6.74 -5.03 -19.33
C VAL A 496 -5.28 -4.85 -19.75
N TYR A 497 -4.97 -3.79 -20.48
CA TYR A 497 -3.64 -3.59 -21.08
C TYR A 497 -2.64 -2.90 -20.16
N ARG A 498 -3.09 -2.16 -19.12
CA ARG A 498 -2.19 -1.46 -18.19
C ARG A 498 -2.28 -1.99 -16.77
N ALA A 499 -3.49 -2.04 -16.18
CA ALA A 499 -3.63 -2.36 -14.77
C ALA A 499 -3.24 -3.82 -14.44
N ILE A 500 -3.65 -4.80 -15.26
CA ILE A 500 -3.27 -6.21 -15.04
C ILE A 500 -1.74 -6.40 -15.11
N PRO A 501 -1.02 -5.95 -16.15
CA PRO A 501 0.44 -6.00 -16.18
C PRO A 501 1.09 -5.30 -14.97
N VAL A 502 0.61 -4.10 -14.60
CA VAL A 502 1.11 -3.38 -13.42
C VAL A 502 0.96 -4.22 -12.16
N ILE A 503 -0.20 -4.86 -11.95
CA ILE A 503 -0.44 -5.71 -10.77
C ILE A 503 0.54 -6.88 -10.75
N VAL A 504 0.67 -7.61 -11.85
CA VAL A 504 1.55 -8.79 -11.94
C VAL A 504 3.01 -8.39 -11.70
N LEU A 505 3.48 -7.34 -12.37
CA LEU A 505 4.83 -6.81 -12.18
C LEU A 505 5.04 -6.29 -10.75
N SER A 506 4.04 -5.64 -10.16
CA SER A 506 4.13 -5.17 -8.77
C SER A 506 4.34 -6.31 -7.78
N TYR A 507 3.65 -7.45 -7.95
CA TYR A 507 3.85 -8.62 -7.10
C TYR A 507 5.20 -9.31 -7.34
N ALA A 508 5.70 -9.33 -8.57
CA ALA A 508 7.04 -9.82 -8.88
C ALA A 508 8.13 -8.96 -8.21
N PHE A 509 8.04 -7.63 -8.34
CA PHE A 509 8.95 -6.69 -7.66
C PHE A 509 8.79 -6.74 -6.14
N ALA A 510 7.57 -6.92 -5.63
CA ALA A 510 7.31 -7.06 -4.20
C ALA A 510 8.00 -8.27 -3.58
N LEU A 511 8.06 -9.40 -4.30
CA LEU A 511 8.79 -10.59 -3.85
C LEU A 511 10.28 -10.27 -3.66
N VAL A 512 10.89 -9.63 -4.67
CA VAL A 512 12.30 -9.21 -4.59
C VAL A 512 12.51 -8.24 -3.43
N TRP A 513 11.64 -7.23 -3.31
CA TRP A 513 11.74 -6.21 -2.28
C TRP A 513 11.56 -6.76 -0.85
N SER A 514 10.61 -7.68 -0.67
CA SER A 514 10.33 -8.33 0.62
C SER A 514 11.49 -9.21 1.06
N CYS A 515 12.09 -9.98 0.14
CA CYS A 515 13.28 -10.78 0.42
C CYS A 515 14.52 -9.94 0.80
N LEU A 516 14.67 -8.76 0.20
CA LEU A 516 15.82 -7.89 0.46
C LEU A 516 15.70 -7.09 1.76
N PHE A 517 14.49 -6.62 2.09
CA PHE A 517 14.31 -5.66 3.18
C PHE A 517 13.29 -6.07 4.24
N GLU A 518 12.11 -6.58 3.87
CA GLU A 518 11.07 -6.88 4.86
C GLU A 518 11.40 -8.11 5.72
N VAL A 519 11.72 -9.24 5.08
CA VAL A 519 11.99 -10.51 5.78
C VAL A 519 13.28 -10.45 6.60
N PRO A 520 14.41 -9.92 6.10
CA PRO A 520 15.64 -9.82 6.88
C PRO A 520 15.46 -8.93 8.10
N THR A 521 14.80 -7.78 7.96
CA THR A 521 14.48 -6.90 9.09
C THR A 521 13.63 -7.62 10.14
N ALA A 522 12.60 -8.36 9.73
CA ALA A 522 11.77 -9.12 10.68
C ALA A 522 12.55 -10.25 11.40
N LYS A 523 13.52 -10.88 10.73
CA LYS A 523 14.41 -11.87 11.35
C LYS A 523 15.36 -11.21 12.35
N LEU A 524 16.00 -10.10 11.96
CA LEU A 524 16.91 -9.34 12.82
C LEU A 524 16.21 -8.76 14.04
N GLU A 525 14.99 -8.27 13.88
CA GLU A 525 14.14 -7.78 14.96
C GLU A 525 13.94 -8.86 16.02
N LYS A 526 13.51 -10.07 15.61
CA LYS A 526 13.33 -11.22 16.52
C LYS A 526 14.61 -11.58 17.26
N MET A 527 15.76 -11.55 16.57
CA MET A 527 17.06 -11.82 17.19
C MET A 527 17.41 -10.76 18.23
N LEU A 528 17.18 -9.47 17.93
CA LEU A 528 17.42 -8.36 18.84
C LEU A 528 16.55 -8.47 20.10
N ILE A 529 15.25 -8.75 19.93
CA ILE A 529 14.31 -8.92 21.05
C ILE A 529 14.72 -10.09 21.93
N ALA A 530 15.13 -11.23 21.35
CA ALA A 530 15.56 -12.39 22.11
C ALA A 530 16.82 -12.11 22.94
N VAL A 531 17.67 -11.17 22.51
CA VAL A 531 18.85 -10.73 23.27
C VAL A 531 18.45 -9.79 24.41
N ILE A 532 17.52 -8.85 24.17
CA ILE A 532 17.11 -7.83 25.16
C ILE A 532 16.18 -8.43 26.22
N LEU A 533 15.29 -9.34 25.83
CA LEU A 533 14.31 -10.00 26.68
C LEU A 533 14.58 -11.51 26.69
N PRO A 534 15.59 -11.98 27.44
CA PRO A 534 15.82 -13.41 27.59
C PRO A 534 14.60 -14.04 28.24
N THR A 535 13.80 -14.72 27.42
CA THR A 535 12.74 -15.58 27.93
C THR A 535 13.45 -16.74 28.61
N LYS A 536 13.11 -17.01 29.88
CA LYS A 536 13.54 -18.25 30.53
C LYS A 536 12.95 -19.41 29.73
N GLU A 537 13.71 -19.96 28.78
CA GLU A 537 13.35 -21.22 28.15
C GLU A 537 13.17 -22.26 29.25
N LYS A 538 11.97 -22.83 29.34
CA LYS A 538 11.78 -24.06 30.11
C LYS A 538 12.57 -25.13 29.37
N VAL A 539 13.75 -25.46 29.89
CA VAL A 539 14.53 -26.62 29.46
C VAL A 539 13.65 -27.84 29.66
N HIS A 540 13.10 -28.39 28.57
CA HIS A 540 12.63 -29.77 28.58
C HIS A 540 13.87 -30.65 28.68
N PRO A 541 14.02 -31.50 29.71
CA PRO A 541 15.10 -32.47 29.74
C PRO A 541 14.91 -33.40 28.54
N THR A 542 15.85 -33.37 27.60
CA THR A 542 15.98 -34.40 26.59
C THR A 542 16.20 -35.72 27.30
N ALA A 543 15.23 -36.64 27.19
CA ALA A 543 15.39 -38.00 27.63
C ALA A 543 16.57 -38.64 26.88
N ASP A 544 17.59 -39.03 27.64
CA ASP A 544 18.72 -39.83 27.16
C ASP A 544 18.21 -41.10 26.46
N LYS A 545 18.43 -41.18 25.15
CA LYS A 545 18.40 -42.46 24.44
C LYS A 545 19.67 -43.22 24.82
N LYS A 546 19.62 -44.00 25.90
CA LYS A 546 20.58 -45.09 26.11
C LYS A 546 20.28 -46.23 25.15
N THR A 547 21.23 -46.44 24.25
CA THR A 547 21.42 -47.59 23.38
C THR A 547 21.30 -48.91 24.17
N GLN A 548 20.34 -49.76 23.81
CA GLN A 548 20.43 -51.20 24.04
C GLN A 548 20.26 -51.92 22.70
N SER A 549 21.36 -52.52 22.27
CA SER A 549 21.48 -53.50 21.22
C SER A 549 20.76 -54.80 21.61
N ARG A 550 19.90 -55.32 20.72
CA ARG A 550 19.61 -56.76 20.59
C ARG A 550 19.37 -57.12 19.12
N PRO A 551 19.72 -58.35 18.70
CA PRO A 551 19.92 -58.72 17.32
C PRO A 551 18.62 -59.11 16.62
N ILE A 552 18.70 -59.06 15.29
CA ILE A 552 17.72 -59.51 14.30
C ILE A 552 17.60 -61.03 14.36
N GLU A 553 16.39 -61.55 14.53
CA GLU A 553 16.02 -62.91 14.11
C GLU A 553 14.75 -62.84 13.26
N ASP A 554 14.84 -63.51 12.11
CA ASP A 554 13.82 -63.68 11.08
C ASP A 554 12.62 -64.51 11.58
N GLY A 555 11.41 -64.24 11.04
CA GLY A 555 10.30 -65.17 11.22
C GLY A 555 8.90 -64.61 10.92
N VAL A 556 8.54 -64.58 9.65
CA VAL A 556 7.21 -64.84 9.05
C VAL A 556 6.02 -65.04 10.03
N ARG A 557 4.93 -64.25 9.87
CA ARG A 557 3.54 -64.74 9.60
C ARG A 557 2.46 -63.63 9.64
N CYS A 558 1.71 -63.57 8.52
CA CYS A 558 0.32 -63.20 8.21
C CYS A 558 -0.53 -62.25 9.10
N GLU A 559 -0.97 -61.15 8.46
CA GLU A 559 -2.35 -60.84 8.00
C GLU A 559 -3.61 -61.05 8.89
N LYS A 560 -4.50 -60.04 8.82
CA LYS A 560 -5.92 -59.91 9.29
C LYS A 560 -6.09 -59.62 10.79
N THR A 561 -6.92 -58.68 11.27
CA THR A 561 -8.26 -58.16 10.91
C THR A 561 -8.38 -56.71 11.44
N GLU A 562 -8.95 -55.73 10.72
CA GLU A 562 -10.35 -55.25 10.80
C GLU A 562 -10.99 -55.14 12.20
N ASP A 563 -11.83 -54.10 12.32
CA ASP A 563 -12.64 -53.63 13.47
C ASP A 563 -11.96 -52.63 14.43
N LEU A 564 -12.54 -51.49 14.84
CA LEU A 564 -13.95 -51.09 14.95
C LEU A 564 -14.09 -49.56 15.02
N ARG A 565 -15.24 -49.09 14.56
CA ARG A 565 -15.80 -47.72 14.62
C ARG A 565 -15.90 -47.17 16.05
N LEU A 566 -15.66 -45.87 16.21
CA LEU A 566 -16.63 -44.85 16.66
C LEU A 566 -16.06 -43.43 16.53
#